data_AF-A0A3Q0CGL7-F1
#
_entry.id   AF-A0A3Q0CGL7-F1
#
_cell.length_a   1.000
_cell.length_b   1.000
_cell.length_c   1.000
_cell.angle_alpha   90.00
_cell.angle_beta   90.00
_cell.angle_gamma   90.00
#
_symmetry.space_group_name_H-M   'P 1'
#
loop_
_entity.id
_entity.type
_entity.pdbx_description
1 polymer ?
#
loop_
_entity_poly.entity_id
_entity_poly.type
_entity_poly.pdbx_seq_one_letter_code
_entity_poly.pdbx_strand_id
1 'polypeptide(L)'
;MACLSPSQLKKFQEDGFLLLEGFLTAEECVAMQERIGEIVAEMDVPLHCRTEFSTQEDEQLRTQGNTDYFLSSGDKVRFFFEKGVFDKKGLERGSGDMRVGVAG
;
A
#
# COMPACT_ATOMS: atom_id res chain seq x y z
N MET A 1 -25.22 3.83 -8.94
CA MET A 1 -24.71 2.79 -8.03
C MET A 1 -24.90 1.45 -8.72
N ALA A 2 -23.81 0.73 -8.99
CA ALA A 2 -23.90 -0.64 -9.49
C ALA A 2 -24.37 -1.55 -8.35
N CYS A 3 -25.29 -2.48 -8.64
CA CYS A 3 -25.72 -3.51 -7.70
C CYS A 3 -25.22 -4.87 -8.18
N LEU A 4 -24.88 -5.75 -7.24
CA LEU A 4 -24.45 -7.12 -7.55
C LEU A 4 -25.67 -7.95 -7.96
N SER A 5 -25.52 -8.74 -9.01
CA SER A 5 -26.53 -9.73 -9.37
C SER A 5 -26.57 -10.89 -8.34
N PRO A 6 -27.68 -11.63 -8.24
CA PRO A 6 -27.75 -12.81 -7.38
C PRO A 6 -26.68 -13.86 -7.70
N SER A 7 -26.29 -14.01 -8.98
CA SER A 7 -25.23 -14.94 -9.39
C SER A 7 -23.83 -14.45 -8.99
N GLN A 8 -23.57 -13.14 -9.08
CA GLN A 8 -22.34 -12.54 -8.57
C GLN A 8 -22.21 -12.67 -7.05
N LEU A 9 -23.31 -12.46 -6.33
CA LEU A 9 -23.34 -12.64 -4.88
C LEU A 9 -23.06 -14.09 -4.48
N LYS A 10 -23.67 -15.05 -5.18
CA LYS A 10 -23.41 -16.48 -4.97
C LYS A 10 -21.94 -16.82 -5.23
N LYS A 11 -21.37 -16.34 -6.34
CA LYS A 11 -19.95 -16.56 -6.67
C LYS A 11 -19.02 -15.98 -5.61
N PHE A 12 -19.31 -14.79 -5.10
CA PHE A 12 -18.55 -14.19 -4.00
C PHE A 12 -18.57 -15.05 -2.73
N GLN A 13 -19.73 -15.64 -2.39
CA GLN A 13 -19.87 -16.52 -1.24
C GLN A 13 -19.13 -17.85 -1.40
N GLU A 14 -19.07 -18.39 -2.63
CA GLU A 14 -18.41 -19.66 -2.95
C GLU A 14 -16.88 -19.50 -3.06
N ASP A 15 -16.42 -18.46 -3.74
CA ASP A 15 -15.00 -18.27 -4.08
C ASP A 15 -14.25 -17.41 -3.04
N GLY A 16 -14.96 -16.66 -2.19
CA GLY A 16 -14.39 -15.70 -1.23
C GLY A 16 -13.91 -14.38 -1.85
N PHE A 17 -14.01 -14.23 -3.17
CA PHE A 17 -13.71 -13.00 -3.91
C PHE A 17 -14.58 -12.91 -5.18
N LEU A 18 -14.61 -11.73 -5.80
CA LEU A 18 -15.36 -11.52 -7.04
C LEU A 18 -14.62 -10.52 -7.95
N LEU A 19 -14.44 -10.88 -9.22
CA LEU A 19 -13.91 -9.98 -10.24
C LEU A 19 -15.04 -9.17 -10.87
N LEU A 20 -14.94 -7.83 -10.80
CA LEU A 20 -15.88 -6.89 -11.42
C LEU A 20 -15.14 -6.07 -12.48
N GLU A 21 -15.33 -6.43 -13.74
CA GLU A 21 -14.78 -5.67 -14.85
C GLU A 21 -15.49 -4.33 -15.02
N GLY A 22 -14.73 -3.28 -15.36
CA GLY A 22 -15.28 -1.94 -15.60
C GLY A 22 -15.95 -1.32 -14.38
N PHE A 23 -15.56 -1.72 -13.15
CA PHE A 23 -16.09 -1.13 -11.93
C PHE A 23 -15.78 0.37 -11.84
N LEU A 24 -14.58 0.76 -12.30
CA LEU A 24 -14.17 2.14 -12.46
C LEU A 24 -14.03 2.47 -13.94
N THR A 25 -14.31 3.72 -14.28
CA THR A 25 -14.03 4.31 -15.58
C THR A 25 -12.53 4.53 -15.78
N ALA A 26 -12.12 4.71 -17.03
CA ALA A 26 -10.72 5.05 -17.33
C ALA A 26 -10.33 6.39 -16.71
N GLU A 27 -11.24 7.38 -16.67
CA GLU A 27 -10.96 8.68 -16.06
C GLU A 27 -10.75 8.58 -14.54
N GLU A 28 -11.55 7.77 -13.83
CA GLU A 28 -11.36 7.52 -12.39
C GLU A 28 -10.01 6.87 -12.09
N CYS A 29 -9.58 5.92 -12.93
CA CYS A 29 -8.26 5.30 -12.80
C CYS A 29 -7.13 6.31 -13.00
N VAL A 30 -7.23 7.18 -14.01
CA VAL A 30 -6.23 8.24 -14.26
C VAL A 30 -6.18 9.23 -13.11
N ALA A 31 -7.34 9.67 -12.60
CA ALA A 31 -7.40 10.61 -11.47
C ALA A 31 -6.73 10.06 -10.21
N MET A 32 -6.90 8.76 -9.90
CA MET A 32 -6.20 8.12 -8.78
C MET A 32 -4.68 8.05 -9.01
N GLN A 33 -4.25 7.76 -10.25
CA GLN A 33 -2.84 7.70 -10.61
C GLN A 33 -2.16 9.08 -10.54
N GLU A 34 -2.83 10.14 -10.98
CA GLU A 34 -2.32 11.50 -10.85
C GLU A 34 -2.21 11.90 -9.38
N ARG A 35 -3.27 11.63 -8.60
CA ARG A 35 -3.29 12.01 -7.19
C ARG A 35 -2.22 11.28 -6.37
N ILE A 36 -1.97 10.00 -6.64
CA ILE A 36 -0.89 9.28 -5.94
C ILE A 36 0.48 9.80 -6.35
N GLY A 37 0.65 10.25 -7.59
CA GLY A 37 1.87 10.91 -8.06
C GLY A 37 2.17 12.19 -7.29
N GLU A 38 1.17 13.03 -7.04
CA GLU A 38 1.30 14.24 -6.22
C GLU A 38 1.67 13.90 -4.77
N ILE A 39 0.97 12.94 -4.15
CA ILE A 39 1.24 12.50 -2.77
C ILE A 39 2.68 12.00 -2.62
N VAL A 40 3.17 11.25 -3.62
CA VAL A 40 4.55 10.76 -3.65
C VAL A 40 5.56 11.89 -3.89
N ALA A 41 5.23 12.88 -4.73
CA ALA A 41 6.11 14.01 -4.98
C ALA A 41 6.28 14.92 -3.75
N GLU A 42 5.23 15.06 -2.94
CA GLU A 42 5.21 15.82 -1.68
C GLU A 42 5.64 14.98 -0.47
N MET A 43 6.07 13.75 -0.69
CA MET A 43 6.42 12.80 0.36
C MET A 43 7.62 13.29 1.19
N ASP A 44 7.40 13.47 2.49
CA ASP A 44 8.45 13.64 3.48
C ASP A 44 8.47 12.42 4.43
N VAL A 45 9.34 11.44 4.13
CA VAL A 45 9.56 10.29 5.02
C VAL A 45 10.82 10.50 5.85
N PRO A 46 10.69 10.64 7.19
CA PRO A 46 11.82 10.67 8.09
C PRO A 46 12.72 9.45 7.90
N LEU A 47 14.03 9.63 8.00
CA LEU A 47 15.02 8.55 7.78
C LEU A 47 14.75 7.27 8.62
N HIS A 48 14.16 7.42 9.81
CA HIS A 48 13.83 6.29 10.67
C HIS A 48 12.55 5.52 10.27
N CYS A 49 11.74 6.09 9.36
CA CYS A 49 10.51 5.50 8.81
C CYS A 49 10.71 4.91 7.40
N ARG A 50 11.93 4.99 6.85
CA ARG A 50 12.34 4.34 5.60
C ARG A 50 12.59 2.86 5.83
N THR A 51 11.54 2.16 6.21
CA THR A 51 11.63 0.78 6.65
C THR A 51 10.92 -0.14 5.69
N GLU A 52 11.59 -1.25 5.41
CA GLU A 52 11.15 -2.27 4.49
C GLU A 52 9.94 -3.01 5.08
N PHE A 53 8.87 -3.12 4.30
CA PHE A 53 7.69 -3.88 4.67
C PHE A 53 7.98 -5.38 4.53
N SER A 54 7.75 -6.14 5.61
CA SER A 54 7.80 -7.60 5.62
C SER A 54 6.53 -8.13 6.26
N THR A 55 5.95 -9.18 5.66
CA THR A 55 4.79 -9.89 6.19
C THR A 55 5.15 -10.90 7.29
N GLN A 56 6.44 -10.99 7.68
CA GLN A 56 6.91 -11.80 8.80
C GLN A 56 7.06 -10.94 10.05
N GLU A 57 6.24 -11.24 11.07
CA GLU A 57 6.17 -10.53 12.35
C GLU A 57 7.55 -10.42 13.03
N ASP A 58 8.35 -11.49 12.98
CA ASP A 58 9.70 -11.53 13.56
C ASP A 58 10.72 -10.57 12.90
N GLU A 59 10.59 -10.32 11.58
CA GLU A 59 11.44 -9.35 10.87
C GLU A 59 10.98 -7.90 11.13
N GLN A 60 9.67 -7.68 11.26
CA GLN A 60 9.09 -6.39 11.64
C GLN A 60 9.50 -5.98 13.06
N LEU A 61 9.46 -6.91 14.02
CA LEU A 61 9.82 -6.67 15.43
C LEU A 61 11.31 -6.36 15.65
N ARG A 62 12.21 -6.83 14.76
CA ARG A 62 13.65 -6.48 14.82
C ARG A 62 13.94 -5.04 14.41
N THR A 63 13.00 -4.40 13.74
CA THR A 63 13.10 -3.03 13.25
C THR A 63 12.26 -2.12 14.15
N GLN A 64 12.52 -2.13 15.46
CA GLN A 64 11.61 -1.62 16.52
C GLN A 64 11.11 -0.16 16.36
N GLY A 65 11.76 0.69 15.57
CA GLY A 65 11.26 2.03 15.25
C GLY A 65 10.10 2.05 14.23
N ASN A 66 9.85 0.95 13.53
CA ASN A 66 8.87 0.81 12.45
C ASN A 66 7.48 0.40 12.97
N THR A 67 7.40 -0.33 14.09
CA THR A 67 6.14 -0.89 14.58
C THR A 67 5.13 0.22 14.90
N ASP A 68 5.55 1.31 15.56
CA ASP A 68 4.66 2.43 15.86
C ASP A 68 4.24 3.19 14.59
N TYR A 69 5.13 3.31 13.60
CA TYR A 69 4.83 3.93 12.30
C TYR A 69 3.87 3.07 11.45
N PHE A 70 3.88 1.75 11.62
CA PHE A 70 2.88 0.89 11.01
C PHE A 70 1.56 0.92 11.79
N LEU A 71 1.60 0.63 13.10
CA LEU A 71 0.40 0.49 13.95
C LEU A 71 -0.42 1.78 14.08
N SER A 72 0.21 2.95 14.06
CA SER A 72 -0.51 4.24 14.13
C SER A 72 -0.87 4.84 12.77
N SER A 73 -0.82 4.02 11.70
CA SER A 73 -1.09 4.47 10.33
C SER A 73 -2.55 4.31 9.90
N GLY A 74 -3.42 3.67 10.68
CA GLY A 74 -4.81 3.41 10.26
C GLY A 74 -5.67 4.64 9.97
N ASP A 75 -5.26 5.81 10.48
CA ASP A 75 -5.88 7.11 10.24
C ASP A 75 -5.02 8.05 9.36
N LYS A 76 -3.90 7.56 8.79
CA LYS A 76 -2.92 8.39 8.07
C LYS A 76 -2.48 7.74 6.76
N VAL A 77 -2.25 8.56 5.75
CA VAL A 77 -1.54 8.12 4.53
C VAL A 77 -0.05 8.04 4.87
N ARG A 78 0.50 6.82 4.91
CA ARG A 78 1.91 6.57 5.18
C ARG A 78 2.56 5.77 4.06
N PHE A 79 3.87 5.89 3.98
CA PHE A 79 4.67 5.29 2.91
C PHE A 79 5.39 4.06 3.43
N PHE A 80 5.31 2.97 2.66
CA PHE A 80 5.96 1.70 2.97
C PHE A 80 6.82 1.27 1.78
N PHE A 81 8.05 0.85 2.04
CA PHE A 81 9.00 0.52 1.00
C PHE A 81 9.12 -0.99 0.86
N GLU A 82 9.34 -1.48 -0.36
CA GLU A 82 9.62 -2.90 -0.56
C GLU A 82 10.98 -3.30 0.06
N LYS A 83 11.11 -4.59 0.34
CA LYS A 83 12.35 -5.19 0.85
C LYS A 83 13.46 -5.08 -0.19
N GLY A 84 14.62 -4.57 0.21
CA GLY A 84 15.80 -4.44 -0.65
C GLY A 84 15.94 -3.10 -1.39
N VAL A 85 15.00 -2.16 -1.22
CA VAL A 85 15.06 -0.82 -1.84
C VAL A 85 16.17 0.03 -1.22
N PHE A 86 16.53 -0.21 0.05
CA PHE A 86 17.63 0.47 0.70
C PHE A 86 18.91 -0.40 0.70
N ASP A 87 20.07 0.23 0.56
CA ASP A 87 21.37 -0.43 0.77
C ASP A 87 21.72 -0.53 2.28
N LYS A 88 22.85 -1.18 2.59
CA LYS A 88 23.35 -1.33 3.98
C LYS A 88 23.67 0.01 4.66
N LYS A 89 23.61 1.13 3.94
CA LYS A 89 23.82 2.50 4.44
C LYS A 89 22.50 3.29 4.52
N GLY A 90 21.36 2.69 4.20
CA GLY A 90 20.04 3.35 4.19
C GLY A 90 19.80 4.23 2.97
N LEU A 91 20.65 4.14 1.94
CA LEU A 91 20.50 4.90 0.70
C LEU A 91 19.69 4.10 -0.31
N GLU A 92 18.75 4.77 -0.99
CA GLU A 92 17.92 4.16 -2.02
C GLU A 92 18.80 3.62 -3.15
N ARG A 93 18.74 2.31 -3.38
CA ARG A 93 19.21 1.70 -4.61
C ARG A 93 18.09 1.97 -5.61
N GLY A 94 18.32 2.91 -6.54
CA GLY A 94 17.27 3.51 -7.36
C GLY A 94 16.24 2.54 -7.97
N SER A 95 15.09 3.10 -8.36
CA SER A 95 13.91 2.40 -8.92
C SER A 95 13.45 1.17 -8.13
N GLY A 96 13.44 1.26 -6.80
CA GLY A 96 12.67 0.34 -5.98
C GLY A 96 11.19 0.69 -6.03
N ASP A 97 10.32 -0.32 -6.13
CA ASP A 97 8.87 -0.12 -6.10
C ASP A 97 8.44 0.36 -4.70
N MET A 98 7.88 1.57 -4.63
CA MET A 98 7.34 2.15 -3.41
C MET A 98 5.85 1.92 -3.34
N ARG A 99 5.37 1.45 -2.18
CA ARG A 99 3.94 1.21 -1.93
C ARG A 99 3.40 2.26 -0.96
N VAL A 100 2.37 2.98 -1.39
CA VAL A 100 1.63 3.87 -0.50
C VAL A 100 0.51 3.06 0.16
N GLY A 101 0.37 3.16 1.48
CA GLY A 101 -0.58 2.33 2.22
C GLY A 101 -1.09 2.96 3.51
N VAL A 102 -2.13 2.34 4.05
CA VAL A 102 -2.73 2.63 5.35
C VAL A 102 -2.79 1.26 6.05
N ALA A 103 -2.23 1.11 7.25
CA ALA A 103 -2.41 -0.14 8.00
C ALA A 103 -3.84 -0.21 8.51
N GLY A 104 -4.61 -1.16 8.00
CA GLY A 104 -5.94 -1.50 8.51
C GLY A 104 -5.88 -2.36 9.77
#